data_AF-A0ABD0QVP5-F1
#
_entry.id   AF-A0ABD0QVP5-F1
#
_cell.length_a   1.000
_cell.length_b   1.000
_cell.length_c   1.000
_cell.angle_alpha   90.00
_cell.angle_beta   90.00
_cell.angle_gamma   90.00
#
_symmetry.space_group_name_H-M   'P 1'
#
loop_
_entity.id
_entity.type
_entity.pdbx_description
1 polymer ?
#
loop_
_entity_poly.entity_id
_entity_poly.type
_entity_poly.pdbx_seq_one_letter_code
_entity_poly.pdbx_strand_id
1 'polypeptide(L)'
;KEESVATFKGNEFFCYDLSMTPIQSSTDEITLSFRTLQRNGLMLHTGKSADYVNLSLKSGAVWLVINLGSGAFEALVEPVNGKFNDNAWHDVKVTRNLRQ
;
A
#
# COMPACT_ATOMS: atom_id res chain seq x y z
N LYS A 1 17.04 11.57 -12.42
CA LYS A 1 16.91 10.78 -11.17
C LYS A 1 16.64 9.35 -11.63
N GLU A 2 17.43 8.38 -11.18
CA GLU A 2 17.26 6.99 -11.61
C GLU A 2 15.99 6.42 -10.96
N GLU A 3 15.12 5.79 -11.75
CA GLU A 3 13.89 5.18 -11.24
C GLU A 3 14.21 3.81 -10.64
N SER A 4 13.74 3.55 -9.42
CA SER A 4 13.88 2.24 -8.78
C SER A 4 12.64 1.39 -9.07
N VAL A 5 12.74 0.52 -10.09
CA VAL A 5 11.64 -0.35 -10.53
C VAL A 5 11.96 -1.81 -10.26
N ALA A 6 11.01 -2.54 -9.69
CA ALA A 6 11.08 -3.98 -9.48
C ALA A 6 9.87 -4.68 -10.15
N THR A 7 10.08 -5.91 -10.63
CA THR A 7 9.00 -6.75 -11.18
C THR A 7 8.75 -7.92 -10.25
N PHE A 8 7.50 -8.09 -9.83
CA PHE A 8 7.03 -9.19 -8.98
C PHE A 8 6.15 -10.12 -9.81
N LYS A 9 6.44 -11.42 -9.79
CA LYS A 9 5.71 -12.48 -10.53
C LYS A 9 4.80 -13.31 -9.63
N GLY A 10 4.84 -13.06 -8.32
CA GLY A 10 3.90 -13.60 -7.33
C GLY A 10 4.56 -14.32 -6.15
N ASN A 11 5.85 -14.64 -6.25
CA ASN A 11 6.60 -15.34 -5.20
C ASN A 11 7.74 -14.49 -4.61
N GLU A 12 8.00 -13.33 -5.19
CA GLU A 12 9.02 -12.38 -4.76
C GLU A 12 8.40 -11.32 -3.86
N PHE A 13 9.17 -10.84 -2.88
CA PHE A 13 8.79 -9.71 -2.04
C PHE A 13 10.06 -9.07 -1.47
N PHE A 14 9.94 -7.81 -1.05
CA PHE A 14 10.94 -7.18 -0.20
C PHE A 14 10.55 -7.36 1.26
N CYS A 15 11.56 -7.56 2.10
CA CYS A 15 11.43 -7.59 3.54
C CYS A 15 12.45 -6.63 4.12
N TYR A 16 11.98 -5.71 4.96
CA TYR A 16 12.84 -4.75 5.65
C TYR A 16 12.68 -4.94 7.15
N ASP A 17 13.80 -5.17 7.84
CA ASP A 17 13.77 -5.39 9.28
C ASP A 17 13.73 -4.06 10.04
N LEU A 18 12.64 -3.84 10.76
CA LEU A 18 12.40 -2.67 11.59
C LEU A 18 12.70 -2.91 13.08
N SER A 19 13.29 -4.05 13.43
CA SER A 19 13.55 -4.41 14.83
C SER A 19 14.51 -3.44 15.53
N MET A 20 15.50 -2.91 14.80
CA MET A 20 16.49 -1.95 15.31
C MET A 20 16.00 -0.50 15.27
N THR A 21 15.13 -0.16 14.32
CA THR A 21 14.55 1.18 14.16
C THR A 21 13.04 1.06 13.93
N PRO A 22 12.26 0.82 15.01
CA PRO A 22 10.80 0.72 14.89
C PRO A 22 10.20 2.02 14.38
N ILE A 23 9.17 1.91 13.54
CA ILE A 23 8.42 3.07 13.09
C ILE A 23 7.56 3.57 14.25
N GLN A 24 7.81 4.82 14.66
CA GLN A 24 6.99 5.56 15.62
C GLN A 24 6.68 6.92 15.02
N SER A 25 5.43 7.14 14.62
CA SER A 25 5.08 8.31 13.81
C SER A 25 3.69 8.86 14.12
N SER A 26 3.56 10.18 14.13
CA SER A 26 2.28 10.89 14.16
C SER A 26 1.80 11.33 12.78
N THR A 27 2.69 11.35 11.77
CA THR A 27 2.39 11.77 10.39
C THR A 27 3.20 10.94 9.40
N ASP A 28 2.54 10.34 8.40
CA ASP A 28 3.20 9.49 7.41
C ASP A 28 2.83 9.89 5.98
N GLU A 29 3.76 9.65 5.06
CA GLU A 29 3.52 9.69 3.62
C GLU A 29 4.07 8.42 2.98
N ILE A 30 3.24 7.72 2.20
CA ILE A 30 3.63 6.58 1.38
C ILE A 30 3.31 6.93 -0.06
N THR A 31 4.32 6.85 -0.94
CA THR A 31 4.18 7.05 -2.38
C THR A 31 4.75 5.85 -3.13
N LEU A 32 4.01 5.36 -4.11
CA LEU A 32 4.46 4.36 -5.06
C LEU A 32 3.67 4.47 -6.36
N SER A 33 4.20 3.86 -7.41
CA SER A 33 3.46 3.61 -8.65
C SER A 33 3.36 2.11 -8.87
N PHE A 34 2.24 1.64 -9.40
CA PHE A 34 2.07 0.23 -9.74
C PHE A 34 1.57 0.06 -11.17
N ARG A 35 1.90 -1.10 -11.76
CA ARG A 35 1.43 -1.53 -13.07
C ARG A 35 1.16 -3.03 -13.03
N THR A 36 -0.07 -3.43 -13.32
CA THR A 36 -0.46 -4.84 -13.24
C THR A 36 -1.65 -5.17 -14.16
N LEU A 37 -1.81 -6.45 -14.47
CA LEU A 37 -3.04 -7.02 -15.04
C LEU A 37 -3.87 -7.77 -13.99
N GLN A 38 -3.29 -8.06 -12.82
CA GLN A 38 -3.93 -8.84 -11.76
C GLN A 38 -4.95 -7.99 -11.01
N ARG A 39 -6.09 -8.59 -10.62
CA ARG A 39 -7.14 -7.90 -9.85
C ARG A 39 -6.86 -7.84 -8.36
N ASN A 40 -6.02 -8.75 -7.87
CA ASN A 40 -5.67 -8.87 -6.46
C ASN A 40 -4.15 -8.91 -6.34
N GLY A 41 -3.61 -8.20 -5.35
CA GLY A 41 -2.18 -8.22 -5.09
C GLY A 41 -1.81 -7.33 -3.91
N LEU A 42 -0.94 -7.82 -3.03
CA LEU A 42 -0.38 -7.01 -1.96
C LEU A 42 0.69 -6.08 -2.55
N MET A 43 0.63 -4.79 -2.21
CA MET A 43 1.67 -3.82 -2.58
C MET A 43 2.63 -3.60 -1.42
N LEU A 44 2.08 -3.33 -0.23
CA LEU A 44 2.86 -3.08 0.98
C LEU A 44 2.08 -3.50 2.22
N HIS A 45 2.80 -4.08 3.18
CA HIS A 45 2.29 -4.32 4.53
C HIS A 45 3.39 -4.06 5.56
N THR A 46 3.05 -3.37 6.64
CA THR A 46 3.89 -3.22 7.83
C THR A 46 3.03 -3.26 9.07
N GLY A 47 3.63 -3.68 10.18
CA GLY A 47 2.95 -3.81 11.48
C GLY A 47 2.57 -5.24 11.85
N LYS A 48 2.07 -5.39 13.08
CA LYS A 48 1.64 -6.67 13.68
C LYS A 48 0.49 -6.36 14.65
N SER A 49 -0.38 -7.34 14.88
CA SER A 49 -1.48 -7.24 15.84
C SER A 49 -2.41 -6.04 15.56
N ALA A 50 -2.45 -5.05 16.46
CA ALA A 50 -3.41 -3.95 16.39
C ALA A 50 -2.88 -2.70 15.66
N ASP A 51 -1.58 -2.66 15.32
CA ASP A 51 -0.94 -1.54 14.65
C ASP A 51 -0.40 -2.01 13.30
N TYR A 52 -1.04 -1.58 12.21
CA TYR A 52 -0.64 -1.97 10.86
C TYR A 52 -1.12 -1.03 9.77
N VAL A 53 -0.39 -1.05 8.66
CA VAL A 53 -0.80 -0.48 7.38
C VAL A 53 -0.83 -1.61 6.35
N ASN A 54 -1.90 -1.70 5.57
CA ASN A 54 -2.03 -2.61 4.45
C ASN A 54 -2.49 -1.83 3.21
N LEU A 55 -1.69 -1.87 2.15
CA LEU A 55 -2.04 -1.32 0.85
C LEU A 55 -2.02 -2.44 -0.18
N SER A 56 -3.16 -2.66 -0.83
CA SER A 56 -3.33 -3.74 -1.80
C SER A 56 -4.26 -3.34 -2.93
N LEU A 57 -4.24 -4.14 -4.00
CA LEU A 57 -5.34 -4.18 -4.94
C LEU A 57 -6.31 -5.28 -4.50
N LYS A 58 -7.61 -4.97 -4.41
CA LYS A 58 -8.69 -5.91 -4.10
C LYS A 58 -9.77 -5.77 -5.14
N SER A 59 -10.02 -6.84 -5.90
CA SER A 59 -11.01 -6.87 -6.98
C SER A 59 -10.84 -5.75 -8.03
N GLY A 60 -9.61 -5.29 -8.27
CA GLY A 60 -9.28 -4.22 -9.21
C GLY A 60 -9.38 -2.80 -8.66
N ALA A 61 -9.71 -2.64 -7.37
CA ALA A 61 -9.75 -1.36 -6.67
C ALA A 61 -8.58 -1.25 -5.67
N VAL A 62 -8.09 -0.04 -5.42
CA VAL A 62 -7.02 0.19 -4.43
C VAL A 62 -7.65 0.17 -3.04
N TRP A 63 -7.18 -0.74 -2.19
CA TRP A 63 -7.70 -0.98 -0.85
C TRP A 63 -6.62 -0.64 0.18
N LEU A 64 -6.93 0.32 1.05
CA LEU A 64 -6.09 0.77 2.16
C LEU A 64 -6.75 0.40 3.49
N VAL A 65 -5.97 -0.19 4.39
CA VAL A 65 -6.35 -0.36 5.81
C VAL A 65 -5.24 0.21 6.69
N ILE A 66 -5.61 1.05 7.64
CA ILE A 66 -4.70 1.56 8.66
C ILE A 66 -5.34 1.31 10.03
N ASN A 67 -4.65 0.63 10.91
CA ASN A 67 -5.04 0.51 12.32
C ASN A 67 -3.88 1.01 13.19
N LEU A 68 -4.22 1.84 14.18
CA LEU A 68 -3.29 2.44 15.14
C LEU A 68 -3.63 2.01 16.58
N GLY A 69 -4.11 0.77 16.75
CA GLY A 69 -4.41 0.16 18.04
C GLY A 69 -5.86 0.32 18.52
N SER A 70 -6.65 1.23 17.95
CA SER A 70 -8.01 1.57 18.43
C SER A 70 -9.13 1.37 17.41
N GLY A 71 -8.87 0.66 16.31
CA GLY A 71 -9.83 0.44 15.24
C GLY A 71 -9.26 0.82 13.88
N ALA A 72 -9.67 0.08 12.86
CA ALA A 72 -9.17 0.27 11.51
C ALA A 72 -9.93 1.38 10.78
N PHE A 73 -9.18 2.24 10.11
CA PHE A 73 -9.64 3.02 8.98
C PHE A 73 -9.52 2.17 7.71
N GLU A 74 -10.59 2.11 6.93
CA GLU A 74 -10.63 1.39 5.66
C GLU A 74 -11.04 2.37 4.54
N ALA A 75 -10.29 2.36 3.44
CA ALA A 75 -10.63 3.11 2.24
C ALA A 75 -10.51 2.22 1.01
N LEU A 76 -11.54 2.26 0.17
CA LEU A 76 -11.56 1.62 -1.13
C LEU A 76 -11.69 2.68 -2.21
N VAL A 77 -10.70 2.75 -3.09
CA VAL A 77 -10.70 3.65 -4.23
C VAL A 77 -10.95 2.83 -5.48
N GLU A 78 -12.11 3.04 -6.08
CA GLU A 78 -12.49 2.45 -7.36
C GLU A 78 -12.04 3.36 -8.52
N PRO A 79 -11.70 2.78 -9.68
CA PRO A 79 -11.37 3.58 -10.86
C PRO A 79 -12.61 4.34 -11.34
N VAL A 80 -12.51 5.66 -11.49
CA VAL A 80 -13.61 6.50 -12.01
C VAL A 80 -13.90 6.18 -13.48
N ASN A 81 -12.84 6.00 -14.27
CA ASN A 81 -12.91 5.59 -15.67
C ASN A 81 -11.84 4.52 -15.92
N GLY A 82 -12.22 3.41 -16.55
CA GLY A 82 -11.29 2.34 -16.88
C GLY A 82 -11.05 1.36 -15.72
N LYS A 83 -9.81 0.90 -15.56
CA LYS A 83 -9.41 -0.13 -14.58
C LYS A 83 -7.99 0.17 -14.08
N PHE A 84 -7.72 -0.07 -12.81
CA PHE A 84 -6.35 0.01 -12.29
C PHE A 84 -5.46 -1.16 -12.71
N ASN A 85 -6.05 -2.28 -13.14
CA ASN A 85 -5.33 -3.45 -13.63
C ASN A 85 -5.31 -3.52 -15.16
N ASP A 86 -5.03 -2.40 -15.81
CA ASP A 86 -4.99 -2.22 -17.27
C ASP A 86 -3.58 -2.28 -17.87
N ASN A 87 -2.58 -2.68 -17.08
CA ASN A 87 -1.16 -2.67 -17.45
C ASN A 87 -0.60 -1.27 -17.77
N ALA A 88 -1.25 -0.19 -17.31
CA ALA A 88 -0.68 1.15 -17.25
C ALA A 88 -0.10 1.44 -15.85
N TRP A 89 0.74 2.47 -15.76
CA TRP A 89 1.24 2.96 -14.49
C TRP A 89 0.17 3.83 -13.80
N HIS A 90 -0.05 3.57 -12.51
CA HIS A 90 -0.95 4.34 -11.65
C HIS A 90 -0.20 4.77 -10.40
N ASP A 91 -0.32 6.04 -10.04
CA ASP A 91 0.31 6.60 -8.85
C ASP A 91 -0.61 6.49 -7.64
N VAL A 92 -0.04 6.09 -6.50
CA VAL A 92 -0.72 6.05 -5.21
C VAL A 92 0.04 6.93 -4.24
N LYS A 93 -0.68 7.86 -3.61
CA LYS A 93 -0.20 8.66 -2.50
C LYS A 93 -1.15 8.49 -1.32
N VAL A 94 -0.60 8.03 -0.19
CA VAL A 94 -1.29 7.96 1.08
C VAL A 94 -0.63 8.96 2.03
N THR A 95 -1.42 9.84 2.61
CA THR A 95 -0.98 10.79 3.64
C THR A 95 -1.82 10.57 4.88
N ARG A 96 -1.16 10.40 6.02
CA ARG A 96 -1.82 10.28 7.32
C ARG A 96 -1.36 11.42 8.22
N ASN A 97 -2.30 12.09 8.86
CA ASN A 97 -2.07 13.07 9.91
C ASN A 97 -2.87 12.68 11.16
N LEU A 98 -2.17 12.29 12.23
CA LEU A 98 -2.78 11.76 13.45
C LEU A 98 -3.67 10.52 13.14
N ARG A 99 -4.96 10.55 13.46
CA ARG A 99 -5.85 9.37 13.30
C ARG A 99 -6.50 9.24 11.91
N GLN A 100 -6.27 10.18 11.00
CA GLN A 100 -6.89 10.21 9.67
C GLN A 100 -5.85 10.34 8.57
#